data_AF-A0A822XSF5-F1
#
_entry.id   AF-A0A822XSF5-F1
#
_cell.length_a   1.000
_cell.length_b   1.000
_cell.length_c   1.000
_cell.angle_alpha   90.00
_cell.angle_beta   90.00
_cell.angle_gamma   90.00
#
_symmetry.space_group_name_H-M   'P 1'
#
loop_
_entity.id
_entity.type
_entity.pdbx_description
1 polymer ?
#
loop_
_entity_poly.entity_id
_entity_poly.type
_entity_poly.pdbx_seq_one_letter_code
_entity_poly.pdbx_strand_id
1 'polypeptide(L)'
;MEKRSEEGFRMVNSWKSILNTEAKKLLLESGRLRGKNLIKIREDRKAMILSFKEAVLWLKGFIDGVIQSVRTVSWRNALEMERKRFKVELRRNGKGWFITISEYFSARKPMVFLPEGKKTQGWKAFIRELQHFLISVNMHEKQGREQSFATLKYSE
;
A
#
# COMPACT_ATOMS: atom_id res chain seq x y z
N MET A 1 -24.17 -26.58 -14.73
CA MET A 1 -23.20 -25.62 -15.31
C MET A 1 -23.26 -24.36 -14.44
N GLU A 2 -22.36 -24.28 -13.46
CA GLU A 2 -22.41 -23.31 -12.37
C GLU A 2 -21.96 -21.92 -12.90
N LYS A 3 -22.85 -20.93 -12.82
CA LYS A 3 -22.54 -19.53 -13.17
C LYS A 3 -21.46 -19.02 -12.21
N ARG A 4 -20.20 -18.97 -12.64
CA ARG A 4 -19.16 -18.15 -12.00
C ARG A 4 -19.68 -16.72 -11.95
N SER A 5 -20.04 -16.24 -10.77
CA SER A 5 -20.39 -14.84 -10.57
C SER A 5 -19.18 -13.98 -10.92
N GLU A 6 -19.38 -13.12 -11.91
CA GLU A 6 -18.52 -11.96 -12.17
C GLU A 6 -18.69 -10.94 -11.04
N GLU A 7 -18.29 -11.31 -9.82
CA GLU A 7 -18.01 -10.33 -8.76
C GLU A 7 -16.69 -9.62 -9.10
N GLY A 8 -16.73 -8.94 -10.24
CA GLY A 8 -15.66 -8.17 -10.81
C GLY A 8 -15.36 -6.98 -9.92
N PHE A 9 -14.13 -6.91 -9.45
CA PHE A 9 -13.37 -5.70 -9.15
C PHE A 9 -14.22 -4.41 -9.03
N ARG A 10 -14.85 -4.17 -7.87
CA ARG A 10 -15.56 -2.92 -7.59
C ARG A 10 -14.69 -2.03 -6.70
N MET A 11 -13.93 -1.13 -7.31
CA MET A 11 -13.28 -0.05 -6.55
C MET A 11 -14.35 0.92 -6.07
N VAL A 12 -14.71 0.83 -4.79
CA VAL A 12 -15.45 1.89 -4.11
C VAL A 12 -14.39 2.89 -3.66
N ASN A 13 -14.14 3.90 -4.49
CA ASN A 13 -13.14 4.93 -4.22
C ASN A 13 -13.62 5.81 -3.04
N SER A 14 -12.95 5.73 -1.90
CA SER A 14 -13.20 6.66 -0.79
C SER A 14 -12.12 7.75 -0.69
N TRP A 15 -10.90 7.47 -1.16
CA TRP A 15 -9.77 8.40 -1.02
C TRP A 15 -8.75 8.24 -2.14
N LYS A 16 -8.23 9.39 -2.60
CA LYS A 16 -7.24 9.50 -3.67
C LYS A 16 -6.22 10.56 -3.30
N SER A 17 -4.93 10.25 -3.41
CA SER A 17 -3.84 11.18 -3.14
C SER A 17 -2.79 11.15 -4.24
N ILE A 18 -2.32 12.33 -4.61
CA ILE A 18 -1.25 12.51 -5.57
C ILE A 18 0.00 12.91 -4.78
N LEU A 19 0.97 12.02 -4.76
CA LEU A 19 2.28 12.30 -4.21
C LEU A 19 3.21 12.76 -5.33
N ASN A 20 3.55 14.04 -5.32
CA ASN A 20 4.62 14.57 -6.16
C ASN A 20 5.95 14.37 -5.44
N THR A 21 6.83 13.57 -6.04
CA THR A 21 8.24 13.51 -5.67
C THR A 21 9.03 14.27 -6.74
N GLU A 22 10.26 14.68 -6.42
CA GLU A 22 11.11 15.44 -7.35
C GLU A 22 11.32 14.75 -8.71
N ALA A 23 11.30 13.41 -8.72
CA ALA A 23 11.56 12.64 -9.93
C ALA A 23 10.30 12.07 -10.60
N LYS A 24 9.14 12.07 -9.92
CA LYS A 24 7.91 11.41 -10.43
C LYS A 24 6.66 11.71 -9.60
N LYS A 25 5.52 11.44 -10.22
CA LYS A 25 4.20 11.47 -9.58
C LYS A 25 3.73 10.05 -9.26
N LEU A 26 3.38 9.83 -8.00
CA LEU A 26 2.71 8.61 -7.55
C LEU A 26 1.25 8.92 -7.25
N LEU A 27 0.36 8.07 -7.75
CA LEU A 27 -1.06 8.13 -7.45
C LEU A 27 -1.42 7.00 -6.49
N LEU A 28 -1.96 7.35 -5.33
CA LEU A 28 -2.42 6.42 -4.32
C LEU A 28 -3.95 6.45 -4.27
N GLU A 29 -4.57 5.29 -4.37
CA GLU A 29 -6.04 5.14 -4.41
C GLU A 29 -6.44 4.09 -3.37
N SER A 30 -7.35 4.42 -2.45
CA SER A 30 -7.99 3.41 -1.60
C SER A 30 -9.08 2.69 -2.39
N GLY A 31 -9.29 1.42 -2.09
CA GLY A 31 -10.39 0.66 -2.67
C GLY A 31 -10.71 -0.59 -1.86
N ARG A 32 -11.64 -1.39 -2.37
CA ARG A 32 -11.95 -2.72 -1.84
C ARG A 32 -11.88 -3.76 -2.96
N LEU A 33 -11.42 -4.97 -2.62
CA LEU A 33 -11.42 -6.14 -3.50
C LEU A 33 -11.89 -7.35 -2.70
N ARG A 34 -12.99 -7.97 -3.13
CA ARG A 34 -13.59 -9.12 -2.44
C ARG A 34 -13.79 -8.86 -0.94
N GLY A 35 -14.33 -7.68 -0.61
CA GLY A 35 -14.56 -7.22 0.77
C GLY A 35 -13.32 -6.68 1.50
N LYS A 36 -12.10 -6.95 1.02
CA LYS A 36 -10.83 -6.51 1.66
C LYS A 36 -10.43 -5.11 1.23
N ASN A 37 -9.98 -4.29 2.18
CA ASN A 37 -9.43 -2.97 1.89
C ASN A 37 -8.08 -3.10 1.18
N LEU A 38 -7.83 -2.24 0.20
CA LEU A 38 -6.57 -2.18 -0.54
C LEU A 38 -6.13 -0.74 -0.77
N ILE A 39 -4.82 -0.57 -0.95
CA ILE A 39 -4.25 0.63 -1.53
C ILE A 39 -3.60 0.27 -2.86
N LYS A 40 -3.98 1.00 -3.90
CA LYS A 40 -3.37 0.93 -5.22
C LYS A 40 -2.35 2.06 -5.35
N ILE A 41 -1.12 1.72 -5.67
CA ILE A 41 -0.02 2.66 -5.87
C ILE A 41 0.33 2.65 -7.36
N ARG A 42 0.17 3.78 -8.04
CA ARG A 42 0.41 3.92 -9.47
C ARG A 42 1.57 4.85 -9.74
N GLU A 43 2.50 4.38 -10.55
CA GLU A 43 3.62 5.12 -11.14
C GLU A 43 3.44 5.10 -12.66
N ASP A 44 3.03 6.22 -13.25
CA ASP A 44 2.68 6.33 -14.68
C ASP A 44 1.70 5.24 -15.15
N ARG A 45 2.16 4.34 -16.03
CA ARG A 45 1.39 3.19 -16.56
C ARG A 45 1.50 1.93 -15.69
N LYS A 46 2.34 1.93 -14.65
CA LYS A 46 2.54 0.81 -13.74
C LYS A 46 1.68 1.00 -12.50
N ALA A 47 0.98 -0.05 -12.08
CA ALA A 47 0.24 -0.06 -10.83
C ALA A 47 0.62 -1.28 -10.00
N MET A 48 0.71 -1.07 -8.70
CA MET A 48 0.84 -2.09 -7.68
C MET A 48 -0.39 -2.05 -6.79
N ILE A 49 -0.82 -3.20 -6.28
CA ILE A 49 -1.96 -3.30 -5.38
C ILE A 49 -1.52 -3.97 -4.07
N LEU A 50 -1.53 -3.20 -2.99
CA LEU A 50 -1.36 -3.75 -1.65
C LEU A 50 -2.77 -4.00 -1.08
N SER A 51 -3.21 -5.26 -1.15
CA SER A 51 -4.56 -5.69 -0.75
C SER A 51 -4.67 -6.17 0.70
N PHE A 52 -3.60 -6.00 1.48
CA PHE A 52 -3.51 -6.48 2.85
C PHE A 52 -3.03 -5.35 3.75
N LYS A 53 -3.75 -5.10 4.84
CA LYS A 53 -3.39 -4.12 5.86
C LYS A 53 -1.99 -4.40 6.41
N GLU A 54 -1.68 -5.67 6.60
CA GLU A 54 -0.41 -6.22 7.05
C GLU A 54 0.71 -5.89 6.06
N ALA A 55 0.45 -5.97 4.75
CA ALA A 55 1.42 -5.57 3.72
C ALA A 55 1.69 -4.07 3.74
N VAL A 56 0.67 -3.25 4.02
CA VAL A 56 0.86 -1.79 4.17
C VAL A 56 1.64 -1.46 5.44
N LEU A 57 1.35 -2.12 6.56
CA LEU A 57 2.09 -1.97 7.82
C LEU A 57 3.55 -2.40 7.67
N TRP A 58 3.79 -3.54 7.04
CA TRP A 58 5.13 -4.03 6.73
C TRP A 58 5.94 -3.04 5.88
N LEU A 59 5.34 -2.51 4.80
CA LEU A 59 6.00 -1.53 3.95
C LEU A 59 6.30 -0.23 4.71
N LYS A 60 5.34 0.26 5.51
CA LYS A 60 5.53 1.44 6.37
C LYS A 60 6.69 1.22 7.33
N GLY A 61 6.71 0.09 8.04
CA GLY A 61 7.76 -0.25 9.01
C GLY A 61 9.14 -0.34 8.36
N PHE A 62 9.25 -0.91 7.15
CA PHE A 62 10.50 -0.93 6.41
C PHE A 62 11.02 0.50 6.12
N ILE A 63 10.15 1.38 5.61
CA ILE A 63 10.54 2.75 5.26
C ILE A 63 10.87 3.57 6.52
N ASP A 64 10.10 3.41 7.60
CA ASP A 64 10.39 4.06 8.89
C ASP A 64 11.77 3.62 9.42
N GLY A 65 12.09 2.32 9.35
CA GLY A 65 13.41 1.80 9.73
C GLY A 65 14.54 2.40 8.89
N VAL A 66 14.34 2.51 7.57
CA VAL A 66 15.30 3.17 6.67
C VAL A 66 15.51 4.64 7.07
N ILE A 67 14.43 5.40 7.34
CA ILE A 67 14.50 6.81 7.74
C ILE A 67 15.23 6.98 9.08
N GLN A 68 15.03 6.07 10.03
CA GLN A 68 15.62 6.12 11.37
C GLN A 68 17.06 5.63 11.43
N SER A 69 17.50 4.84 10.43
CA SER A 69 18.84 4.27 10.41
C SER A 69 19.94 5.28 10.10
N VAL A 70 21.13 5.08 10.68
CA VAL A 70 22.37 5.74 10.27
C VAL A 70 22.85 5.11 8.95
N ARG A 71 22.14 5.42 7.85
CA ARG A 71 22.43 5.08 6.42
C ARG A 71 23.40 3.90 6.21
N THR A 72 23.01 2.70 6.63
CA THR A 72 23.75 1.47 6.33
C THR A 72 23.37 0.95 4.95
N VAL A 73 24.37 0.49 4.21
CA VAL A 73 24.20 0.02 2.83
C VAL A 73 23.65 -1.41 2.87
N SER A 74 22.43 -1.65 2.39
CA SER A 74 21.79 -2.96 2.03
C SER A 74 20.44 -3.34 2.66
N TRP A 75 19.59 -2.38 3.01
CA TRP A 75 18.22 -2.68 3.48
C TRP A 75 17.40 -3.43 2.42
N ARG A 76 16.93 -4.63 2.77
CA ARG A 76 16.00 -5.43 1.95
C ARG A 76 15.07 -6.24 2.84
N ASN A 77 13.84 -6.46 2.39
CA ASN A 77 12.87 -7.30 3.09
C ASN A 77 11.91 -7.94 2.08
N ALA A 78 11.28 -9.05 2.44
CA ALA A 78 10.23 -9.71 1.66
C ALA A 78 9.09 -10.16 2.56
N LEU A 79 7.87 -10.10 2.04
CA LEU A 79 6.66 -10.55 2.71
C LEU A 79 5.90 -11.48 1.77
N GLU A 80 5.44 -12.63 2.26
CA GLU A 80 4.62 -13.57 1.50
C GLU A 80 3.26 -13.74 2.16
N MET A 81 2.19 -13.53 1.39
CA MET A 81 0.80 -13.57 1.87
C MET A 81 -0.14 -13.98 0.74
N GLU A 82 -1.08 -14.88 0.99
CA GLU A 82 -2.14 -15.29 0.04
C GLU A 82 -1.65 -15.49 -1.41
N ARG A 83 -0.54 -16.21 -1.59
CA ARG A 83 0.11 -16.50 -2.89
C ARG A 83 0.68 -15.28 -3.62
N LYS A 84 0.81 -14.15 -2.93
CA LYS A 84 1.57 -12.98 -3.36
C LYS A 84 2.87 -12.91 -2.60
N ARG A 85 3.93 -12.51 -3.29
CA ARG A 85 5.21 -12.15 -2.65
C ARG A 85 5.49 -10.68 -2.91
N PHE A 86 5.78 -9.95 -1.86
CA PHE A 86 6.23 -8.57 -1.91
C PHE A 86 7.73 -8.53 -1.61
N LYS A 87 8.47 -7.65 -2.30
CA LYS A 87 9.88 -7.37 -2.01
C LYS A 87 10.10 -5.86 -1.93
N VAL A 88 10.86 -5.44 -0.93
CA VAL A 88 11.30 -4.05 -0.75
C VAL A 88 12.80 -4.01 -0.62
N GLU A 89 13.43 -3.05 -1.28
CA GLU A 89 14.89 -2.87 -1.25
C GLU A 89 15.24 -1.39 -1.29
N LEU A 90 16.18 -0.96 -0.45
CA LEU A 90 16.83 0.34 -0.54
C LEU A 90 17.97 0.24 -1.56
N ARG A 91 17.96 1.11 -2.54
CA ARG A 91 18.95 1.16 -3.63
C ARG A 91 19.45 2.58 -3.83
N ARG A 92 20.59 2.72 -4.49
CA ARG A 92 21.19 4.00 -4.87
C ARG A 92 21.61 3.96 -6.34
N ASN A 93 21.45 5.07 -7.04
CA ASN A 93 22.03 5.30 -8.36
C ASN A 93 22.59 6.73 -8.45
N GLY A 94 23.01 7.16 -9.64
CA GLY A 94 23.53 8.52 -9.87
C GLY A 94 22.56 9.66 -9.53
N LYS A 95 21.26 9.38 -9.35
CA LYS A 95 20.23 10.35 -8.96
C LYS A 95 19.91 10.34 -7.45
N GLY A 96 20.57 9.48 -6.67
CA GLY A 96 20.38 9.38 -5.22
C GLY A 96 19.76 8.06 -4.75
N TRP A 97 19.24 8.06 -3.52
CA TRP A 97 18.60 6.89 -2.91
C TRP A 97 17.15 6.74 -3.34
N PHE A 98 16.71 5.50 -3.47
CA PHE A 98 15.33 5.14 -3.77
C PHE A 98 14.99 3.77 -3.20
N ILE A 99 13.71 3.55 -2.92
CA ILE A 99 13.18 2.26 -2.49
C ILE A 99 12.45 1.62 -3.67
N THR A 100 12.79 0.38 -4.00
CA THR A 100 12.01 -0.43 -4.94
C THR A 100 10.99 -1.24 -4.17
N ILE A 101 9.74 -1.23 -4.62
CA ILE A 101 8.66 -2.06 -4.09
C ILE A 101 8.22 -2.94 -5.26
N SER A 102 8.24 -4.25 -5.08
CA SER A 102 7.80 -5.23 -6.09
C SER A 102 6.68 -6.10 -5.53
N GLU A 103 5.65 -6.34 -6.33
CA GLU A 103 4.61 -7.34 -6.07
C GLU A 103 4.76 -8.45 -7.11
N TYR A 104 4.77 -9.68 -6.65
CA TYR A 104 4.83 -10.89 -7.48
C TYR A 104 3.50 -11.61 -7.30
N PHE A 105 2.73 -11.63 -8.37
CA PHE A 105 1.50 -12.41 -8.47
C PHE A 105 1.40 -12.90 -9.91
N SER A 106 1.49 -14.21 -10.12
CA SER A 106 1.56 -14.83 -11.47
C SER A 106 2.76 -14.35 -12.31
N ALA A 107 2.66 -14.39 -13.64
CA ALA A 107 3.71 -14.00 -14.59
C ALA A 107 4.06 -12.49 -14.59
N ARG A 108 3.29 -11.64 -13.89
CA ARG A 108 3.54 -10.19 -13.83
C ARG A 108 4.27 -9.80 -12.55
N LYS A 109 5.24 -8.91 -12.69
CA LYS A 109 6.02 -8.33 -11.58
C LYS A 109 5.94 -6.79 -11.64
N PRO A 110 4.80 -6.18 -11.25
CA PRO A 110 4.75 -4.74 -11.08
C PRO A 110 5.78 -4.29 -10.04
N MET A 111 6.50 -3.23 -10.40
CA MET A 111 7.51 -2.60 -9.55
C MET A 111 7.31 -1.09 -9.59
N VAL A 112 7.31 -0.49 -8.41
CA VAL A 112 7.26 0.96 -8.20
C VAL A 112 8.58 1.38 -7.53
N PHE A 113 9.06 2.55 -7.90
CA PHE A 113 10.29 3.15 -7.37
C PHE A 113 9.94 4.42 -6.62
N LEU A 114 10.29 4.48 -5.34
CA LEU A 114 10.05 5.61 -4.45
C LEU A 114 11.36 6.37 -4.15
N PRO A 115 11.59 7.54 -4.78
CA PRO A 115 12.77 8.36 -4.50
C PRO A 115 12.81 8.87 -3.06
N GLU A 116 14.02 9.05 -2.50
CA GLU A 116 14.23 9.66 -1.17
C GLU A 116 13.64 11.08 -1.10
N GLY A 117 13.83 11.85 -2.17
CA GLY A 117 13.55 13.30 -2.20
C GLY A 117 14.52 14.10 -1.32
N LYS A 118 14.54 15.42 -1.46
CA LYS A 118 15.38 16.30 -0.64
C LYS A 118 15.12 16.07 0.85
N LYS A 119 16.18 15.83 1.61
CA LYS A 119 16.14 15.62 3.08
C LYS A 119 15.05 14.60 3.49
N THR A 120 14.97 13.45 2.81
CA THR A 120 14.02 12.33 3.07
C THR A 120 12.53 12.67 2.93
N GLN A 121 12.19 13.82 2.33
CA GLN A 121 10.81 14.29 2.24
C GLN A 121 9.93 13.40 1.33
N GLY A 122 10.49 12.76 0.30
CA GLY A 122 9.75 11.84 -0.56
C GLY A 122 9.26 10.61 0.22
N TRP A 123 10.13 10.02 1.04
CA TRP A 123 9.77 8.90 1.92
C TRP A 123 8.79 9.31 3.01
N LYS A 124 9.04 10.44 3.70
CA LYS A 124 8.13 10.94 4.75
C LYS A 124 6.73 11.23 4.22
N ALA A 125 6.64 11.85 3.05
CA ALA A 125 5.37 12.13 2.42
C ALA A 125 4.64 10.83 2.07
N PHE A 126 5.32 9.85 1.49
CA PHE A 126 4.73 8.52 1.23
C PHE A 126 4.24 7.82 2.50
N ILE A 127 5.00 7.88 3.59
CA ILE A 127 4.60 7.31 4.89
C ILE A 127 3.32 7.94 5.42
N ARG A 128 3.19 9.27 5.31
CA ARG A 128 1.97 9.98 5.69
C ARG A 128 0.77 9.49 4.89
N GLU A 129 0.93 9.26 3.58
CA GLU A 129 -0.15 8.72 2.75
C GLU A 129 -0.53 7.27 3.15
N LEU A 130 0.45 6.41 3.47
CA LEU A 130 0.17 5.08 4.02
C LEU A 130 -0.56 5.16 5.36
N GLN A 131 -0.18 6.11 6.22
CA GLN A 131 -0.81 6.32 7.51
C GLN A 131 -2.25 6.80 7.39
N HIS A 132 -2.54 7.72 6.46
CA HIS A 132 -3.92 8.14 6.15
C HIS A 132 -4.79 6.95 5.72
N PHE A 133 -4.27 6.08 4.86
CA PHE A 133 -4.96 4.84 4.48
C PHE A 133 -5.20 3.91 5.67
N LEU A 134 -4.20 3.67 6.52
CA LEU A 134 -4.35 2.79 7.68
C LEU A 134 -5.38 3.32 8.68
N ILE A 135 -5.43 4.64 8.89
CA ILE A 135 -6.44 5.28 9.73
C ILE A 135 -7.84 5.09 9.14
N SER A 136 -8.01 5.31 7.83
CA SER A 136 -9.33 5.14 7.20
C SER A 136 -9.83 3.69 7.26
N VAL A 137 -8.94 2.71 7.06
CA VAL A 137 -9.24 1.28 7.25
C VAL A 137 -9.72 1.00 8.68
N ASN A 138 -9.00 1.48 9.69
CA ASN A 138 -9.37 1.28 11.10
C ASN A 138 -10.71 1.92 11.46
N MET A 139 -11.02 3.11 10.92
CA MET A 139 -12.30 3.78 11.14
C MET A 139 -13.47 2.97 10.58
N HIS A 140 -13.34 2.43 9.36
CA HIS A 140 -14.36 1.59 8.76
C HIS A 140 -14.54 0.25 9.50
N GLU A 141 -13.45 -0.35 10.00
CA GLU A 141 -13.52 -1.55 10.84
C GLU A 141 -14.28 -1.31 12.16
N LYS A 142 -14.10 -0.15 12.79
CA LYS A 142 -14.83 0.23 14.02
C LYS A 142 -16.31 0.46 13.76
N GLN A 143 -16.66 1.24 12.75
CA GLN A 143 -18.06 1.52 12.38
C GLN A 143 -18.83 0.24 12.02
N GLY A 144 -18.21 -0.70 11.29
CA GLY A 144 -18.84 -1.97 10.95
C GLY A 144 -19.09 -2.88 12.18
N ARG A 145 -18.24 -2.78 13.22
CA ARG A 145 -18.47 -3.48 14.49
C ARG A 145 -19.62 -2.84 15.25
N GLU A 146 -19.61 -1.53 15.42
CA GLU A 146 -20.65 -0.79 16.16
C GLU A 146 -22.04 -0.98 15.53
N GLN A 147 -22.14 -0.97 14.19
CA GLN A 147 -23.41 -1.26 13.49
C GLN A 147 -23.86 -2.71 13.68
N SER A 148 -22.96 -3.68 13.60
CA SER A 148 -23.28 -5.10 13.88
C SER A 148 -23.79 -5.30 15.31
N PHE A 149 -23.19 -4.62 16.29
CA PHE A 149 -23.64 -4.65 17.69
C PHE A 149 -24.99 -3.96 17.89
N ALA A 150 -25.28 -2.88 17.17
CA ALA A 150 -26.58 -2.22 17.23
C ALA A 150 -27.68 -3.11 16.65
N THR A 151 -27.47 -3.73 15.48
CA THR A 151 -28.47 -4.60 14.85
C THR A 151 -28.82 -5.81 15.73
N LEU A 152 -27.84 -6.40 16.42
CA LEU A 152 -28.07 -7.51 17.35
C LEU A 152 -28.86 -7.09 18.61
N LYS A 153 -28.81 -5.83 19.02
CA LYS A 153 -29.50 -5.32 20.22
C LYS A 153 -30.96 -4.92 19.97
N TYR A 154 -31.38 -4.75 18.71
CA TYR A 154 -32.74 -4.34 18.34
C TYR A 154 -33.51 -5.46 17.60
N SER A 155 -33.00 -6.69 17.64
CA SER A 155 -33.62 -7.88 17.04
C SER A 155 -34.19 -8.87 18.08
N GLU A 156 -34.27 -8.47 19.35
CA GLU A 156 -35.04 -9.13 20.41
C GLU A 156 -36.34 -8.35 20.67
#